data_AF-A0A839NE69-F1
#
_entry.id   AF-A0A839NE69-F1
#
_cell.length_a   1.000
_cell.length_b   1.000
_cell.length_c   1.000
_cell.angle_alpha   90.00
_cell.angle_beta   90.00
_cell.angle_gamma   90.00
#
_symmetry.space_group_name_H-M   'P 1'
#
loop_
_entity.id
_entity.type
_entity.pdbx_description
1 polymer ?
#
loop_
_entity_poly.entity_id
_entity_poly.type
_entity_poly.pdbx_seq_one_letter_code
_entity_poly.pdbx_strand_id
1 'polypeptide(L)'
;MATSVLFLLRPGETSAWHRVRSPELWIWQGGGPARVTLGGTGTGPTETETVTLGPGGQHLVAAGEWQSAVPADPDRATLVACIVSPGFDFADFSLAES
;
A
#
# COMPACT_ATOMS: atom_id res chain seq x y z
N MET A 1 14.17 14.29 1.06
CA MET A 1 14.06 13.53 2.33
C MET A 1 12.85 12.62 2.25
N ALA A 2 12.92 11.45 2.87
CA ALA A 2 11.89 10.41 2.80
C ALA A 2 11.60 9.86 4.21
N THR A 3 10.43 9.28 4.40
CA THR A 3 10.05 8.50 5.59
C THR A 3 9.92 7.03 5.21
N SER A 4 10.23 6.13 6.13
CA SER A 4 10.09 4.69 5.93
C SER A 4 9.41 4.06 7.13
N VAL A 5 8.50 3.13 6.87
CA VAL A 5 7.82 2.32 7.90
C VAL A 5 7.88 0.84 7.53
N LEU A 6 7.86 -0.01 8.56
CA LEU A 6 7.54 -1.42 8.41
C LEU A 6 6.05 -1.60 8.68
N PHE A 7 5.35 -2.26 7.77
CA PHE A 7 3.92 -2.45 7.83
C PHE A 7 3.57 -3.94 7.69
N LEU A 8 2.84 -4.45 8.68
CA LEU A 8 2.47 -5.86 8.80
C LEU A 8 0.96 -5.99 8.60
N LEU A 9 0.55 -6.86 7.69
CA LEU A 9 -0.84 -7.28 7.53
C LEU A 9 -0.96 -8.76 7.89
N ARG A 10 -1.78 -9.08 8.87
CA ARG A 10 -2.10 -10.46 9.28
C ARG A 10 -3.26 -11.02 8.43
N PRO A 11 -3.45 -12.34 8.42
CA PRO A 11 -4.66 -12.98 7.91
C PRO A 11 -5.94 -12.23 8.29
N GLY A 12 -6.73 -11.85 7.28
CA GLY A 12 -7.99 -11.12 7.45
C GLY A 12 -7.87 -9.62 7.71
N GLU A 13 -6.67 -9.06 7.85
CA GLU A 13 -6.46 -7.63 7.93
C GLU A 13 -6.36 -7.00 6.53
N THR A 14 -6.85 -5.76 6.42
CA THR A 14 -6.82 -4.97 5.20
C THR A 14 -6.23 -3.61 5.52
N SER A 15 -5.28 -3.17 4.71
CA SER A 15 -4.97 -1.75 4.57
C SER A 15 -6.12 -1.10 3.81
N ALA A 16 -6.98 -0.38 4.54
CA ALA A 16 -8.12 0.30 3.96
C ALA A 16 -7.71 1.22 2.80
N TRP A 17 -8.66 1.51 1.90
CA TRP A 17 -8.44 2.45 0.81
C TRP A 17 -7.96 3.80 1.34
N HIS A 18 -6.76 4.17 0.93
CA HIS A 18 -6.15 5.43 1.28
C HIS A 18 -5.33 5.97 0.11
N ARG A 19 -4.93 7.23 0.20
CA ARG A 19 -3.95 7.83 -0.69
C ARG A 19 -3.04 8.76 0.09
N VAL A 20 -1.85 8.97 -0.46
CA VAL A 20 -0.86 9.94 0.03
C VAL A 20 -0.49 10.90 -1.08
N ARG A 21 -0.18 12.17 -0.76
CA ARG A 21 0.18 13.17 -1.78
C ARG A 21 1.51 12.90 -2.48
N SER A 22 2.41 12.15 -1.86
CA SER A 22 3.72 11.77 -2.41
C SER A 22 3.67 10.34 -2.95
N PRO A 23 4.54 9.97 -3.90
CA PRO A 23 4.70 8.58 -4.31
C PRO A 23 5.12 7.69 -3.13
N GLU A 24 4.62 6.45 -3.13
CA GLU A 24 4.89 5.46 -2.09
C GLU A 24 5.42 4.17 -2.70
N LEU A 25 6.62 3.77 -2.29
CA LEU A 25 7.25 2.52 -2.72
C LEU A 25 6.95 1.43 -1.70
N TRP A 26 6.25 0.39 -2.15
CA TRP A 26 6.02 -0.85 -1.40
C TRP A 26 7.11 -1.85 -1.73
N ILE A 27 7.72 -2.46 -0.71
CA ILE A 27 8.78 -3.46 -0.88
C ILE A 27 8.49 -4.63 0.04
N TRP A 28 8.33 -5.83 -0.52
CA TRP A 28 8.13 -7.04 0.28
C TRP A 28 9.37 -7.33 1.15
N GLN A 29 9.14 -7.68 2.42
CA GLN A 29 10.20 -7.98 3.40
C GLN A 29 10.13 -9.41 3.94
N GLY A 30 8.96 -10.05 3.93
CA GLY A 30 8.82 -11.38 4.51
C GLY A 30 7.37 -11.86 4.59
N GLY A 31 7.19 -13.16 4.84
CA GLY A 31 5.87 -13.76 5.02
C GLY A 31 5.23 -14.27 3.72
N GLY A 32 3.90 -14.23 3.64
CA GLY A 32 3.15 -14.43 2.41
C GLY A 32 3.31 -13.25 1.45
N PRO A 33 2.87 -13.37 0.17
CA PRO A 33 2.86 -12.24 -0.74
C PRO A 33 1.84 -11.18 -0.29
N ALA A 34 2.11 -9.90 -0.55
CA ALA A 34 1.12 -8.85 -0.42
C ALA A 34 0.38 -8.66 -1.76
N ARG A 35 -0.91 -8.38 -1.71
CA ARG A 35 -1.68 -7.92 -2.87
C ARG A 35 -2.02 -6.46 -2.66
N VAL A 36 -1.51 -5.60 -3.54
CA VAL A 36 -1.75 -4.15 -3.54
C VAL A 36 -2.67 -3.83 -4.70
N THR A 37 -3.80 -3.19 -4.42
CA THR A 37 -4.80 -2.79 -5.43
C THR A 37 -4.79 -1.27 -5.55
N LEU A 38 -4.69 -0.78 -6.78
CA LEU A 38 -4.70 0.63 -7.14
C LEU A 38 -6.11 1.09 -7.51
N GLY A 39 -6.42 2.34 -7.21
CA GLY A 39 -7.75 2.92 -7.31
C GLY A 39 -7.82 4.20 -8.16
N GLY A 40 -6.76 4.52 -8.91
CA GLY A 40 -6.63 5.78 -9.65
C GLY A 40 -6.57 7.02 -8.75
N THR A 41 -6.71 8.22 -9.33
CA THR A 41 -6.57 9.51 -8.62
C THR A 41 -7.88 10.28 -8.44
N GLY A 42 -9.02 9.62 -8.70
CA GLY A 42 -10.35 10.20 -8.62
C GLY A 42 -10.75 10.66 -7.21
N THR A 43 -11.98 11.17 -7.09
CA THR A 43 -12.56 11.58 -5.79
C THR A 43 -12.71 10.41 -4.82
N GLY A 44 -12.88 9.19 -5.33
CA GLY A 44 -12.83 7.95 -4.57
C GLY A 44 -12.11 6.84 -5.34
N PRO A 45 -11.83 5.71 -4.69
CA PRO A 45 -11.13 4.59 -5.30
C PRO A 45 -12.00 3.92 -6.38
N THR A 46 -11.42 3.67 -7.55
CA THR A 46 -11.99 2.80 -8.59
C THR A 46 -10.91 1.81 -8.99
N GLU A 47 -11.11 0.51 -8.70
CA GLU A 47 -10.09 -0.52 -8.95
C GLU A 47 -9.59 -0.47 -10.40
N THR A 48 -8.29 -0.25 -10.57
CA THR A 48 -7.62 -0.15 -11.88
C THR A 48 -6.65 -1.30 -12.10
N GLU A 49 -5.80 -1.56 -11.13
CA GLU A 49 -4.73 -2.55 -11.21
C GLU A 49 -4.56 -3.27 -9.88
N THR A 50 -4.13 -4.52 -9.92
CA THR A 50 -3.72 -5.26 -8.72
C THR A 50 -2.38 -5.92 -8.95
N VAL A 51 -1.43 -5.63 -8.05
CA VAL A 51 -0.07 -6.14 -8.10
C VAL A 51 0.17 -7.05 -6.91
N THR A 52 0.79 -8.21 -7.14
CA THR A 52 1.17 -9.14 -6.07
C THR A 52 2.68 -9.06 -5.83
N LEU A 53 3.07 -8.73 -4.61
CA LEU A 53 4.46 -8.58 -4.16
C LEU A 53 4.86 -9.80 -3.33
N GLY A 54 5.68 -10.69 -3.92
CA GLY A 54 6.33 -11.80 -3.22
C GLY A 54 7.83 -11.53 -2.98
N PRO A 55 8.65 -12.57 -2.79
CA PRO A 55 10.10 -12.43 -2.63
C PRO A 55 10.74 -11.55 -3.72
N GLY A 56 11.41 -10.48 -3.30
CA GLY A 56 12.05 -9.49 -4.20
C GLY A 56 11.08 -8.53 -4.90
N GLY A 57 9.78 -8.62 -4.62
CA GLY A 57 8.75 -7.77 -5.22
C GLY A 57 8.75 -6.37 -4.63
N GLN A 58 8.59 -5.38 -5.52
CA GLN A 58 8.39 -3.98 -5.17
C GLN A 58 7.44 -3.33 -6.17
N HIS A 59 6.73 -2.30 -5.72
CA HIS A 59 5.85 -1.53 -6.59
C HIS A 59 5.72 -0.09 -6.11
N LEU A 60 5.79 0.86 -7.05
CA LEU A 60 5.65 2.28 -6.78
C LEU A 60 4.21 2.70 -7.07
N VAL A 61 3.49 3.12 -6.03
CA VAL A 61 2.18 3.77 -6.15
C VAL A 61 2.42 5.25 -6.46
N ALA A 62 1.73 5.78 -7.46
CA ALA A 62 1.90 7.17 -7.86
C ALA A 62 1.37 8.14 -6.79
N ALA A 63 1.87 9.38 -6.82
CA ALA A 63 1.38 10.46 -5.97
C ALA A 63 -0.14 10.65 -6.13
N GLY A 64 -0.86 10.67 -5.02
CA GLY A 64 -2.31 10.90 -4.99
C GLY A 64 -3.16 9.73 -5.48
N GLU A 65 -2.55 8.59 -5.82
CA GLU A 65 -3.26 7.39 -6.25
C GLU A 65 -3.82 6.64 -5.04
N TRP A 66 -5.07 6.22 -5.16
CA TRP A 66 -5.72 5.36 -4.18
C TRP A 66 -5.07 3.99 -4.17
N GLN A 67 -4.88 3.45 -2.98
CA GLN A 67 -4.25 2.16 -2.75
C GLN A 67 -4.93 1.45 -1.58
N SER A 68 -5.05 0.13 -1.70
CA SER A 68 -5.43 -0.78 -0.64
C SER A 68 -4.53 -2.01 -0.70
N ALA A 69 -4.37 -2.71 0.41
CA ALA A 69 -3.55 -3.91 0.44
C ALA A 69 -4.10 -4.98 1.38
N VAL A 70 -3.92 -6.23 0.99
CA VAL A 70 -4.26 -7.42 1.80
C VAL A 70 -3.13 -8.45 1.70
N PRO A 71 -2.99 -9.37 2.67
CA PRO A 71 -2.23 -10.59 2.44
C PRO A 71 -2.86 -11.37 1.27
N ALA A 72 -2.03 -11.77 0.30
CA ALA A 72 -2.50 -12.55 -0.85
C ALA A 72 -2.81 -14.01 -0.50
N ASP A 73 -2.20 -14.50 0.58
CA ASP A 73 -2.42 -15.81 1.18
C ASP A 73 -3.30 -15.63 2.44
N PRO A 74 -4.47 -16.30 2.52
CA PRO A 74 -5.42 -16.10 3.62
C PRO A 74 -4.89 -16.57 4.97
N ASP A 75 -3.86 -17.42 5.03
CA ASP A 75 -3.35 -18.02 6.27
C ASP A 75 -1.98 -17.46 6.67
N ARG A 76 -1.39 -16.57 5.88
CA ARG A 76 -0.04 -16.03 6.12
C ARG A 76 -0.05 -14.51 6.20
N ALA A 77 0.60 -13.98 7.22
CA ALA A 77 0.88 -12.55 7.30
C ALA A 77 1.90 -12.13 6.23
N THR A 78 1.80 -10.89 5.76
CA THR A 78 2.80 -10.26 4.88
C THR A 78 3.42 -9.05 5.58
N LEU A 79 4.75 -8.96 5.53
CA LEU A 79 5.50 -7.81 5.99
C LEU A 79 6.04 -7.06 4.77
N VAL A 80 5.77 -5.77 4.71
CA VAL A 80 6.29 -4.85 3.68
C VAL A 80 6.99 -3.67 4.34
N ALA A 81 7.92 -3.05 3.62
CA ALA A 81 8.40 -1.71 3.91
C ALA A 81 7.69 -0.74 2.96
N CYS A 82 7.23 0.39 3.50
CA CYS A 82 6.64 1.47 2.71
C CYS A 82 7.51 2.72 2.85
N ILE A 83 7.92 3.28 1.71
CA ILE A 83 8.80 4.45 1.66
C ILE A 83 8.10 5.56 0.88
N VAL A 84 7.93 6.72 1.52
CA VAL A 84 7.25 7.87 0.94
C VAL A 84 8.25 9.01 0.76
N SER A 85 8.28 9.62 -0.44
CA SER A 85 9.18 10.74 -0.75
C SER A 85 8.51 11.76 -1.68
N PRO A 86 8.37 13.04 -1.29
CA PRO A 86 8.73 13.65 0.00
C PRO A 86 8.10 12.95 1.20
N GLY A 87 8.77 12.99 2.36
CA GLY A 87 8.36 12.27 3.57
C GLY A 87 6.89 12.46 3.96
N PHE A 88 6.30 11.41 4.53
CA PHE A 88 4.91 11.36 4.94
C PHE A 88 4.57 12.43 6.00
N ASP A 89 3.39 13.03 5.84
CA ASP A 89 2.73 13.87 6.83
C ASP A 89 1.24 13.48 6.88
N PHE A 90 0.62 13.52 8.05
CA PHE A 90 -0.81 13.19 8.17
C PHE A 90 -1.72 14.17 7.42
N ALA A 91 -1.29 15.41 7.19
CA ALA A 91 -2.00 16.37 6.34
C ALA A 91 -2.07 15.93 4.86
N ASP A 92 -1.29 14.92 4.48
CA ASP A 92 -1.12 14.45 3.11
C ASP A 92 -1.86 13.13 2.87
N PHE A 93 -2.47 12.59 3.91
CA PHE A 93 -3.14 11.30 3.94
C PHE A 93 -4.66 11.47 3.85
N SER A 94 -5.32 10.63 3.05
CA SER A 94 -6.78 10.57 2.97
C SER A 94 -7.24 9.12 3.03
N LEU A 95 -8.26 8.84 3.84
CA LEU A 95 -8.98 7.57 3.87
C LEU A 95 -10.28 7.69 3.08
N ALA A 96 -10.68 6.63 2.39
CA ALA A 96 -12.03 6.54 1.85
C ALA A 96 -13.05 6.42 3.00
N GLU A 97 -14.17 7.11 2.88
CA GLU A 97 -15.31 6.91 3.78
C GLU A 97 -15.91 5.52 3.58
N SER A 98 -16.39 4.90 4.67
CA SER A 98 -16.93 3.54 4.70
C SER A 98 -18.40 3.48 4.31
#